data_AF-A0A0B7NMY5-F1
#
_entry.id   AF-A0A0B7NMY5-F1
#
_cell.length_a   1.000
_cell.length_b   1.000
_cell.length_c   1.000
_cell.angle_alpha   90.00
_cell.angle_beta   90.00
_cell.angle_gamma   90.00
#
_symmetry.space_group_name_H-M   'P 1'
#
loop_
_entity.id
_entity.type
_entity.pdbx_description
1 polymer ?
#
loop_
_entity_poly.entity_id
_entity_poly.type
_entity_poly.pdbx_seq_one_letter_code
_entity_poly.pdbx_strand_id
1 'polypeptide(L)'
;MLLYLKGAPALDNTLEDLESKSANVREIEAFVEKIMSAKKETSNPEINKLSASRQTHRHTRPCYKGGSARQVRQYLDTNTDAIVGSSTTFSDFLGVFGATEDDYILAVCSTLRNSKVLLAREPRDLLTNNYNPRILELMGSNCDLQFVVSAYACCAYTVDYINKNDKGMSDHLKSVLHQSLSNNESVRQVLASIALAFYNRSEISAQEVAYNLLQLRIVESNLSTIFVASSPPDTRQRLRKSKLELQELVPDSEDI
;
A
#
# COMPACT_ATOMS: atom_id res chain seq x y z
N MET A 1 2.65 5.76 11.93
CA MET A 1 2.82 7.19 12.29
C MET A 1 2.74 7.99 11.01
N LEU A 2 1.85 8.98 10.94
CA LEU A 2 1.76 9.90 9.81
C LEU A 2 2.34 11.25 10.25
N LEU A 3 3.13 11.88 9.37
CA LEU A 3 3.73 13.18 9.61
C LEU A 3 3.15 14.16 8.63
N TYR A 4 2.46 15.17 9.14
CA TYR A 4 1.97 16.28 8.33
C TYR A 4 3.09 17.32 8.19
N LEU A 5 3.45 17.63 6.95
CA LEU A 5 4.43 18.65 6.62
C LEU A 5 3.71 19.83 5.99
N LYS A 6 3.71 20.97 6.69
CA LYS A 6 3.08 22.20 6.21
C LYS A 6 3.72 22.62 4.88
N GLY A 7 2.89 22.82 3.85
CA GLY A 7 3.35 23.22 2.52
C GLY A 7 3.94 22.09 1.68
N ALA A 8 3.76 20.83 2.08
CA ALA A 8 4.09 19.70 1.21
C ALA A 8 3.16 19.69 -0.01
N PRO A 9 3.71 19.62 -1.24
CA PRO A 9 2.91 19.54 -2.45
C PRO A 9 2.23 18.17 -2.56
N ALA A 10 1.08 18.15 -3.22
CA ALA A 10 0.35 16.93 -3.57
C ALA A 10 0.37 16.73 -5.09
N LEU A 11 0.22 15.48 -5.52
CA LEU A 11 0.07 15.20 -6.94
C LEU A 11 -1.32 15.63 -7.41
N ASP A 12 -1.36 16.61 -8.30
CA ASP A 12 -2.60 17.14 -8.87
C ASP A 12 -2.92 16.41 -10.18
N ASN A 13 -3.83 15.44 -10.07
CA ASN A 13 -4.32 14.68 -11.22
C ASN A 13 -5.42 15.42 -12.02
N THR A 14 -5.83 16.62 -11.59
CA THR A 14 -6.85 17.42 -12.29
C THR A 14 -6.28 18.31 -13.38
N LEU A 15 -4.96 18.52 -13.37
CA LEU A 15 -4.24 19.23 -14.42
C LEU A 15 -4.43 18.51 -15.76
N GLU A 16 -4.65 19.25 -16.83
CA GLU A 16 -4.89 18.69 -18.17
C GLU A 16 -3.63 18.77 -19.05
N ASP A 17 -2.94 19.90 -19.02
CA ASP A 17 -1.76 20.17 -19.84
C ASP A 17 -0.48 19.51 -19.28
N LEU A 18 0.40 19.11 -20.21
CA LEU A 18 1.64 18.39 -19.90
C LEU A 18 2.65 19.25 -19.13
N GLU A 19 2.66 20.56 -19.38
CA GLU A 19 3.59 21.49 -18.75
C GLU A 19 3.28 21.67 -17.27
N SER A 20 2.01 21.91 -16.92
CA SER A 20 1.55 22.03 -15.54
C SER A 20 1.71 20.71 -14.77
N LYS A 21 1.39 19.57 -15.40
CA LYS A 21 1.67 18.25 -14.81
C LYS A 21 3.15 18.09 -14.47
N SER A 22 4.02 18.44 -15.41
CA SER A 22 5.46 18.37 -15.24
C SER A 22 5.97 19.35 -14.18
N ALA A 23 5.39 20.55 -14.08
CA ALA A 23 5.71 21.53 -13.06
C ALA A 23 5.32 21.04 -11.65
N ASN A 24 4.12 20.44 -11.49
CA ASN A 24 3.69 19.85 -10.23
C ASN A 24 4.59 18.67 -9.79
N VAL A 25 5.00 17.81 -10.72
CA VAL A 25 5.96 16.73 -10.43
C VAL A 25 7.31 17.28 -9.98
N ARG A 26 7.85 18.29 -10.68
CA ARG A 26 9.13 18.94 -10.30
C ARG A 26 9.06 19.61 -8.93
N GLU A 27 7.93 20.22 -8.60
CA GLU A 27 7.70 20.80 -7.26
C GLU A 27 7.77 19.72 -6.17
N ILE A 28 7.13 18.56 -6.41
CA ILE A 28 7.17 17.41 -5.50
C ILE A 28 8.60 16.87 -5.36
N GLU A 29 9.31 16.67 -6.47
CA GLU A 29 10.69 16.18 -6.48
C GLU A 29 11.60 17.11 -5.67
N ALA A 30 11.58 18.41 -5.97
CA ALA A 30 12.38 19.41 -5.26
C ALA A 30 12.05 19.47 -3.76
N PHE A 31 10.78 19.32 -3.40
CA PHE A 31 10.37 19.25 -1.99
C PHE A 31 10.94 18.00 -1.32
N VAL A 32 10.79 16.83 -1.93
CA VAL A 32 11.24 15.55 -1.37
C VAL A 32 12.76 15.50 -1.23
N GLU A 33 13.52 15.93 -2.24
CA GLU A 33 14.99 15.98 -2.20
C GLU A 33 15.52 16.81 -1.03
N LYS A 34 14.79 17.87 -0.64
CA LYS A 34 15.15 18.72 0.49
C LYS A 34 14.97 18.03 1.85
N ILE A 35 14.02 17.10 1.97
CA ILE A 35 13.59 16.56 3.26
C ILE A 35 13.89 15.07 3.45
N MET A 36 14.14 14.32 2.39
CA MET A 36 14.33 12.88 2.45
C MET A 36 15.62 12.48 1.77
N SER A 37 16.20 11.38 2.25
CA SER A 37 17.41 10.79 1.71
C SER A 37 17.32 9.27 1.80
N ALA A 38 17.99 8.61 0.87
CA ALA A 38 18.29 7.18 0.93
C ALA A 38 19.80 6.93 0.94
N LYS A 39 20.62 7.99 1.06
CA LYS A 39 22.08 7.87 0.94
C LYS A 39 22.71 7.38 2.23
N LYS A 40 23.65 6.44 2.10
CA LYS A 40 24.49 5.96 3.19
C LYS A 40 25.53 7.00 3.59
N GLU A 41 26.07 7.72 2.60
CA GLU A 41 27.06 8.78 2.78
C GLU A 41 26.50 10.14 2.38
N THR A 42 26.66 11.10 3.28
CA THR A 42 26.25 12.49 3.19
C THR A 42 27.41 13.40 3.62
N SER A 43 27.26 14.71 3.45
CA SER A 43 28.23 15.70 3.94
C SER A 43 28.30 15.79 5.47
N ASN A 44 27.33 15.23 6.20
CA ASN A 44 27.26 15.27 7.65
C ASN A 44 27.75 13.94 8.27
N PRO A 45 28.90 13.92 8.97
CA PRO A 45 29.44 12.71 9.58
C PRO A 45 28.53 12.03 10.60
N GLU A 46 27.76 12.80 11.38
CA GLU A 46 26.85 12.24 12.38
C GLU A 46 25.68 11.51 11.72
N ILE A 47 25.13 12.09 10.64
CA ILE A 47 24.10 11.42 9.83
C ILE A 47 24.65 10.14 9.19
N ASN A 48 25.90 10.13 8.73
CA ASN A 48 26.52 8.94 8.16
C ASN A 48 26.63 7.82 9.21
N LYS A 49 27.04 8.16 10.43
CA LYS A 49 27.13 7.23 11.55
C LYS A 49 25.75 6.68 11.94
N LEU A 50 24.73 7.54 12.01
CA LEU A 50 23.35 7.14 12.30
C LEU A 50 22.75 6.30 11.17
N SER A 51 22.97 6.68 9.92
CA SER A 51 22.51 5.95 8.73
C SER A 51 23.08 4.53 8.71
N ALA A 52 24.41 4.40 8.85
CA ALA A 52 25.08 3.10 8.86
C ALA A 52 24.65 2.18 10.03
N SER A 53 24.36 2.76 11.20
CA SER A 53 23.99 1.98 12.39
C SER A 53 22.49 1.70 12.52
N ARG A 54 21.62 2.57 11.99
CA ARG A 54 20.16 2.52 12.23
C ARG A 54 19.34 2.31 10.96
N GLN A 55 19.79 2.75 9.79
CA GLN A 55 18.99 2.71 8.55
C GLN A 55 19.31 1.53 7.63
N THR A 56 20.09 0.55 8.08
CA THR A 56 20.36 -0.64 7.29
C THR A 56 19.11 -1.53 7.19
N HIS A 57 18.54 -1.61 6.00
CA HIS A 57 17.49 -2.53 5.61
C HIS A 57 17.99 -3.97 5.72
N ARG A 58 17.20 -4.82 6.37
CA ARG A 58 17.43 -6.27 6.39
C ARG A 58 16.26 -6.94 5.71
N HIS A 59 16.54 -7.73 4.68
CA HIS A 59 15.50 -8.46 3.97
C HIS A 59 14.71 -9.37 4.91
N THR A 60 13.39 -9.27 4.81
CA THR A 60 12.44 -10.10 5.55
C THR A 60 11.59 -10.90 4.58
N ARG A 61 10.84 -11.91 5.06
CA ARG A 61 9.95 -12.74 4.21
C ARG A 61 9.05 -11.94 3.26
N PRO A 62 8.46 -10.78 3.65
CA PRO A 62 7.71 -9.93 2.73
C PRO A 62 8.50 -9.39 1.53
N CYS A 63 9.81 -9.14 1.67
CA CYS A 63 10.66 -8.64 0.57
C CYS A 63 10.75 -9.63 -0.60
N TYR A 64 10.45 -10.91 -0.35
CA TYR A 64 10.43 -11.97 -1.36
C TYR A 64 9.03 -12.23 -1.95
N LYS A 65 7.99 -11.48 -1.51
CA LYS A 65 6.64 -11.60 -2.05
C LYS A 65 6.47 -10.70 -3.28
N GLY A 66 6.66 -11.25 -4.47
CA GLY A 66 6.38 -10.57 -5.73
C GLY A 66 7.18 -11.16 -6.88
N GLY A 67 6.50 -11.82 -7.82
CA GLY A 67 7.12 -12.44 -8.99
C GLY A 67 6.88 -11.59 -10.23
N SER A 68 7.92 -10.89 -10.70
CA SER A 68 7.99 -10.38 -12.08
C SER A 68 9.44 -10.13 -12.52
N ALA A 69 10.29 -9.58 -11.65
CA ALA A 69 11.71 -9.33 -11.97
C ALA A 69 12.65 -10.45 -11.47
N ARG A 70 12.35 -11.72 -11.80
CA ARG A 70 13.04 -12.89 -11.20
C ARG A 70 14.57 -12.84 -11.37
N GLN A 71 15.06 -12.41 -12.54
CA GLN A 71 16.50 -12.37 -12.84
C GLN A 71 17.22 -11.21 -12.14
N VAL A 72 16.73 -9.98 -12.25
CA VAL A 72 17.33 -8.80 -11.58
C VAL A 72 17.27 -8.97 -10.07
N ARG A 73 16.14 -9.43 -9.53
CA ARG A 73 16.00 -9.69 -8.10
C ARG A 73 16.96 -10.77 -7.63
N GLN A 74 17.07 -11.88 -8.35
CA GLN A 74 18.00 -12.95 -8.03
C GLN A 74 19.45 -12.48 -8.08
N TYR A 75 19.81 -11.66 -9.07
CA TYR A 75 21.14 -11.06 -9.16
C TYR A 75 21.43 -10.17 -7.94
N LEU A 76 20.49 -9.31 -7.57
CA LEU A 76 20.62 -8.46 -6.37
C LEU A 76 20.75 -9.32 -5.11
N ASP A 77 19.87 -10.29 -4.89
CA ASP A 77 19.89 -11.15 -3.71
C ASP A 77 21.20 -11.97 -3.61
N THR A 78 21.80 -12.37 -4.75
CA THR A 78 23.05 -13.13 -4.79
C THR A 78 24.30 -12.26 -4.62
N ASN A 79 24.26 -11.01 -5.10
CA ASN A 79 25.43 -10.12 -5.17
C ASN A 79 25.34 -8.93 -4.21
N THR A 80 24.37 -8.90 -3.29
CA THR A 80 24.09 -7.74 -2.43
C THR A 80 25.35 -7.22 -1.72
N ASP A 81 26.10 -8.08 -1.04
CA ASP A 81 27.28 -7.66 -0.27
C ASP A 81 28.39 -7.11 -1.17
N ALA A 82 28.60 -7.72 -2.34
CA ALA A 82 29.57 -7.27 -3.33
C ALA A 82 29.20 -5.90 -3.90
N ILE A 83 27.91 -5.69 -4.20
CA ILE A 83 27.38 -4.43 -4.74
C ILE A 83 27.42 -3.31 -3.70
N VAL A 84 27.04 -3.60 -2.46
CA VAL A 84 27.01 -2.59 -1.38
C VAL A 84 28.42 -2.20 -0.95
N GLY A 85 29.38 -3.11 -1.08
CA GLY A 85 30.80 -2.88 -0.81
C GLY A 85 31.59 -2.30 -1.98
N SER A 86 31.03 -2.25 -3.19
CA SER A 86 31.72 -1.74 -4.38
C SER A 86 31.47 -0.25 -4.63
N SER A 87 32.29 0.35 -5.49
CA SER A 87 32.08 1.68 -6.06
C SER A 87 31.32 1.63 -7.39
N THR A 88 30.48 0.61 -7.60
CA THR A 88 29.71 0.43 -8.84
C THR A 88 28.69 1.54 -8.97
N THR A 89 28.65 2.21 -10.12
CA THR A 89 27.66 3.25 -10.40
C THR A 89 26.34 2.64 -10.87
N PHE A 90 25.26 3.41 -10.80
CA PHE A 90 23.97 3.00 -11.38
C PHE A 90 24.08 2.63 -12.87
N SER A 91 24.86 3.38 -13.66
CA SER A 91 25.09 3.07 -15.07
C SER A 91 25.83 1.74 -15.27
N ASP A 92 26.84 1.45 -14.45
CA ASP A 92 27.57 0.18 -14.51
C ASP A 92 26.64 -1.00 -14.17
N PHE A 93 25.77 -0.81 -13.18
CA PHE A 93 24.77 -1.81 -12.79
C PHE A 93 23.79 -2.10 -13.94
N LEU A 94 23.30 -1.08 -14.64
CA LEU A 94 22.43 -1.28 -15.80
C LEU A 94 23.17 -1.97 -16.96
N GLY A 95 24.46 -1.67 -17.13
CA GLY A 95 25.34 -2.32 -18.10
C GLY A 95 25.42 -3.85 -17.96
N VAL A 96 25.30 -4.39 -16.73
CA VAL A 96 25.26 -5.85 -16.47
C VAL A 96 24.09 -6.52 -17.19
N PHE A 97 22.96 -5.82 -17.34
CA PHE A 97 21.75 -6.34 -17.97
C PHE A 97 21.59 -5.87 -19.42
N GLY A 98 22.53 -5.06 -19.94
CA GLY A 98 22.40 -4.42 -21.25
C GLY A 98 21.16 -3.51 -21.34
N ALA A 99 20.77 -2.90 -20.22
CA ALA A 99 19.60 -2.03 -20.12
C ALA A 99 20.01 -0.55 -20.08
N THR A 100 19.12 0.33 -20.54
CA THR A 100 19.25 1.77 -20.37
C THR A 100 18.50 2.25 -19.13
N GLU A 101 18.73 3.50 -18.73
CA GLU A 101 17.97 4.13 -17.64
C GLU A 101 16.47 4.22 -17.99
N ASP A 102 16.14 4.50 -19.25
CA ASP A 102 14.75 4.51 -19.73
C ASP A 102 14.09 3.13 -19.63
N ASP A 103 14.81 2.06 -19.97
CA ASP A 103 14.33 0.68 -19.81
C ASP A 103 14.05 0.37 -18.33
N TYR A 104 14.93 0.83 -17.44
CA TYR A 104 14.76 0.69 -16.00
C TYR A 104 13.52 1.44 -15.51
N ILE A 105 13.37 2.71 -15.88
CA ILE A 105 12.22 3.54 -15.49
C ILE A 105 10.92 2.89 -16.00
N LEU A 106 10.89 2.48 -17.26
CA LEU A 106 9.73 1.81 -17.86
C LEU A 106 9.39 0.51 -17.10
N ALA A 107 10.40 -0.32 -16.81
CA ALA A 107 10.22 -1.55 -16.05
C ALA A 107 9.65 -1.26 -14.65
N VAL A 108 10.18 -0.27 -13.94
CA VAL A 108 9.68 0.14 -12.63
C VAL A 108 8.24 0.65 -12.72
N CYS A 109 7.95 1.56 -13.64
CA CYS A 109 6.61 2.10 -13.86
C CYS A 109 5.58 1.01 -14.15
N SER A 110 5.95 -0.03 -14.92
CA SER A 110 5.06 -1.16 -15.22
C SER A 110 4.63 -1.96 -13.97
N THR A 111 5.39 -1.89 -12.88
CA THR A 111 5.07 -2.56 -11.61
C THR A 111 4.18 -1.73 -10.68
N LEU A 112 4.05 -0.42 -10.92
CA LEU A 112 3.33 0.49 -10.05
C LEU A 112 1.83 0.49 -10.39
N ARG A 113 1.00 0.30 -9.37
CA ARG A 113 -0.47 0.44 -9.50
C ARG A 113 -0.98 1.84 -9.17
N ASN A 114 -0.17 2.62 -8.48
CA ASN A 114 -0.49 3.95 -7.96
C ASN A 114 0.74 4.85 -8.07
N SER A 115 0.53 6.16 -8.16
CA SER A 115 1.61 7.15 -8.14
C SER A 115 2.42 7.04 -6.85
N LYS A 116 3.74 6.90 -7.00
CA LYS A 116 4.68 6.69 -5.89
C LYS A 116 5.96 7.46 -6.14
N VAL A 117 6.48 8.09 -5.09
CA VAL A 117 7.81 8.71 -5.11
C VAL A 117 8.86 7.65 -4.78
N LEU A 118 9.87 7.56 -5.63
CA LEU A 118 11.03 6.69 -5.46
C LEU A 118 12.27 7.59 -5.36
N LEU A 119 13.09 7.36 -4.33
CA LEU A 119 14.33 8.12 -4.16
C LEU A 119 15.42 7.54 -5.05
N ALA A 120 16.18 8.42 -5.71
CA ALA A 120 17.37 8.05 -6.46
C ALA A 120 18.40 7.40 -5.54
N ARG A 121 19.02 6.31 -6.02
CA ARG A 121 19.94 5.47 -5.25
C ARG A 121 21.08 5.03 -6.14
N GLU A 122 22.29 5.06 -5.58
CA GLU A 122 23.40 4.29 -6.13
C GLU A 122 23.32 2.84 -5.63
N PRO A 123 23.97 1.87 -6.32
CA PRO A 123 24.00 0.48 -5.87
C PRO A 123 24.49 0.30 -4.42
N ARG A 124 25.41 1.15 -3.96
CA ARG A 124 25.88 1.18 -2.57
C ARG A 124 24.81 1.53 -1.52
N ASP A 125 23.76 2.24 -1.95
CA ASP A 125 22.66 2.71 -1.10
C ASP A 125 21.48 1.71 -1.08
N LEU A 126 21.61 0.57 -1.76
CA LEU A 126 20.53 -0.40 -1.96
C LEU A 126 19.89 -0.89 -0.65
N LEU A 127 20.69 -1.06 0.40
CA LEU A 127 20.23 -1.49 1.72
C LEU A 127 19.99 -0.33 2.69
N THR A 128 19.91 0.91 2.25
CA THR A 128 19.61 2.04 3.14
C THR A 128 18.12 2.33 3.11
N ASN A 129 17.42 2.30 4.25
CA ASN A 129 16.02 2.73 4.32
C ASN A 129 15.89 4.22 3.96
N ASN A 130 14.72 4.63 3.49
CA ASN A 130 14.44 6.05 3.25
C ASN A 130 14.27 6.78 4.59
N TYR A 131 15.00 7.85 4.83
CA TYR A 131 14.93 8.61 6.08
C TYR A 131 14.83 10.11 5.84
N ASN A 132 14.40 10.84 6.87
CA ASN A 132 14.54 12.29 6.95
C ASN A 132 15.74 12.58 7.87
N PRO A 133 16.78 13.32 7.41
CA PRO A 133 18.00 13.54 8.20
C PRO A 133 17.73 14.13 9.59
N ARG A 134 16.82 15.09 9.69
CA ARG A 134 16.47 15.76 10.95
C ARG A 134 15.72 14.83 11.91
N ILE A 135 14.81 14.01 11.41
CA ILE A 135 14.10 13.00 12.22
C ILE A 135 15.09 11.95 12.72
N LEU A 136 15.98 11.49 11.84
CA LEU A 136 17.00 10.51 12.21
C LEU A 136 17.92 11.04 13.32
N GLU A 137 18.36 12.28 13.23
CA GLU A 137 19.18 12.95 14.24
C GLU A 137 18.44 13.08 15.58
N LEU A 138 17.19 13.53 15.57
CA LEU A 138 16.40 13.75 16.79
C LEU A 138 15.99 12.45 17.48
N MET A 139 15.60 11.44 16.71
CA MET A 139 15.04 10.19 17.25
C MET A 139 16.13 9.13 17.50
N GLY A 140 17.23 9.16 16.76
CA GLY A 140 18.31 8.18 16.85
C GLY A 140 17.89 6.73 16.54
N SER A 141 16.77 6.54 15.84
CA SER A 141 16.13 5.23 15.59
C SER A 141 15.91 4.96 14.10
N ASN A 142 15.66 3.68 13.74
CA ASN A 142 15.30 3.32 12.37
C ASN A 142 14.04 4.07 11.94
N CYS A 143 14.09 4.71 10.77
CA CYS A 143 13.01 5.51 10.23
C CYS A 143 12.87 5.11 8.77
N ASP A 144 11.90 4.25 8.44
CA ASP A 144 11.58 3.89 7.06
C ASP A 144 10.38 4.74 6.59
N LEU A 145 10.70 5.87 5.98
CA LEU A 145 9.74 6.91 5.62
C LEU A 145 9.38 6.83 4.13
N GLN A 146 8.12 7.11 3.82
CA GLN A 146 7.64 7.23 2.45
C GLN A 146 6.87 8.53 2.29
N PHE A 147 7.20 9.30 1.24
CA PHE A 147 6.40 10.46 0.87
C PHE A 147 5.11 10.00 0.17
N VAL A 148 3.99 10.57 0.59
CA VAL A 148 2.66 10.20 0.09
C VAL A 148 2.08 11.39 -0.66
N VAL A 149 1.90 11.22 -1.97
CA VAL A 149 1.41 12.28 -2.87
C VAL A 149 -0.10 12.30 -3.05
N SER A 150 -0.80 11.29 -2.52
CA SER A 150 -2.24 11.10 -2.71
C SER A 150 -2.94 10.92 -1.36
N ALA A 151 -4.00 11.69 -1.14
CA ALA A 151 -4.85 11.55 0.04
C ALA A 151 -5.47 10.14 0.12
N TYR A 152 -5.88 9.57 -1.02
CA TYR A 152 -6.39 8.20 -1.09
C TYR A 152 -5.35 7.19 -0.60
N ALA A 153 -4.10 7.30 -1.05
CA ALA A 153 -3.03 6.40 -0.61
C ALA A 153 -2.77 6.50 0.91
N CYS A 154 -2.90 7.71 1.48
CA CYS A 154 -2.81 7.93 2.93
C CYS A 154 -3.96 7.24 3.69
N CYS A 155 -5.20 7.39 3.20
CA CYS A 155 -6.38 6.74 3.78
C CYS A 155 -6.28 5.22 3.67
N ALA A 156 -5.95 4.70 2.48
CA ALA A 156 -5.78 3.27 2.23
C ALA A 156 -4.71 2.67 3.16
N TYR A 157 -3.56 3.33 3.31
CA TYR A 157 -2.51 2.90 4.25
C TYR A 157 -3.01 2.87 5.70
N THR A 158 -3.77 3.88 6.11
CA THR A 158 -4.33 3.96 7.47
C THR A 158 -5.28 2.81 7.73
N VAL A 159 -6.19 2.54 6.80
CA VAL A 159 -7.15 1.43 6.86
C VAL A 159 -6.41 0.09 6.89
N ASP A 160 -5.42 -0.12 6.01
CA ASP A 160 -4.60 -1.33 6.00
C ASP A 160 -3.84 -1.55 7.31
N TYR A 161 -3.39 -0.46 7.95
CA TYR A 161 -2.66 -0.54 9.22
C TYR A 161 -3.59 -0.87 10.40
N ILE A 162 -4.77 -0.26 10.46
CA ILE A 162 -5.81 -0.58 11.46
C ILE A 162 -6.20 -2.06 11.32
N ASN A 163 -6.45 -2.51 10.10
CA ASN A 163 -6.87 -3.89 9.80
C ASN A 163 -5.70 -4.89 9.77
N LYS A 164 -4.48 -4.49 10.14
CA LYS A 164 -3.29 -5.35 10.02
C LYS A 164 -3.40 -6.59 10.90
N ASN A 165 -3.99 -6.45 12.08
CA ASN A 165 -4.21 -7.56 13.02
C ASN A 165 -5.30 -8.51 12.50
N ASP A 166 -6.28 -7.99 11.76
CA ASP A 166 -7.41 -8.75 11.21
C ASP A 166 -7.04 -9.58 9.97
N LYS A 167 -5.78 -9.49 9.51
CA LYS A 167 -5.30 -10.33 8.41
C LYS A 167 -5.40 -11.82 8.74
N GLY A 168 -5.10 -12.20 9.99
CA GLY A 168 -5.26 -13.58 10.46
C GLY A 168 -6.71 -14.04 10.43
N MET A 169 -7.65 -13.14 10.75
CA MET A 169 -9.07 -13.39 10.64
C MET A 169 -9.50 -13.62 9.19
N SER A 170 -9.06 -12.78 8.27
CA SER A 170 -9.37 -12.92 6.85
C SER A 170 -8.92 -14.28 6.28
N ASP A 171 -7.70 -14.73 6.62
CA ASP A 171 -7.17 -16.02 6.19
C ASP A 171 -7.97 -17.19 6.81
N HIS A 172 -8.38 -17.07 8.08
CA HIS A 172 -9.23 -18.06 8.73
C HIS A 172 -10.62 -18.14 8.07
N LEU A 173 -11.28 -17.01 7.84
CA LEU A 173 -12.60 -16.99 7.19
C LEU A 173 -12.55 -17.58 5.78
N LYS A 174 -11.47 -17.34 5.01
CA LYS A 174 -11.26 -17.98 3.71
C LYS A 174 -11.14 -19.50 3.85
N SER A 175 -10.42 -19.99 4.86
CA SER A 175 -10.30 -21.43 5.11
C SER A 175 -11.66 -22.08 5.42
N VAL A 176 -12.48 -21.44 6.26
CA VAL A 176 -13.84 -21.89 6.58
C VAL A 176 -14.73 -21.88 5.34
N LEU A 177 -14.68 -20.81 4.54
CA LEU A 177 -15.41 -20.73 3.28
C LEU A 177 -15.01 -21.87 2.32
N HIS A 178 -13.71 -22.09 2.10
CA HIS A 178 -13.23 -23.16 1.24
C HIS A 178 -13.66 -24.54 1.72
N GLN A 179 -13.62 -24.78 3.04
CA GLN A 179 -14.09 -26.03 3.63
C GLN A 179 -15.60 -26.23 3.42
N SER A 180 -16.42 -25.23 3.72
CA SER A 180 -17.88 -25.30 3.53
C SER A 180 -18.26 -25.51 2.06
N LEU A 181 -17.55 -24.87 1.12
CA LEU A 181 -17.73 -25.10 -0.31
C LEU A 181 -17.34 -26.53 -0.71
N SER A 182 -16.24 -27.07 -0.18
CA SER A 182 -15.83 -28.45 -0.45
C SER A 182 -16.79 -29.50 0.11
N ASN A 183 -17.47 -29.17 1.20
CA ASN A 183 -18.53 -29.99 1.81
C ASN A 183 -19.87 -29.88 1.08
N ASN A 184 -19.98 -29.02 0.05
CA ASN A 184 -21.21 -28.73 -0.68
C ASN A 184 -22.36 -28.24 0.24
N GLU A 185 -22.00 -27.45 1.26
CA GLU A 185 -22.95 -26.87 2.22
C GLU A 185 -23.88 -25.85 1.53
N SER A 186 -25.11 -25.75 2.03
CA SER A 186 -26.05 -24.72 1.54
C SER A 186 -25.56 -23.31 1.89
N VAL A 187 -25.99 -22.30 1.13
CA VAL A 187 -25.62 -20.89 1.36
C VAL A 187 -25.87 -20.45 2.81
N ARG A 188 -26.98 -20.89 3.41
CA ARG A 188 -27.32 -20.58 4.81
C ARG A 188 -26.30 -21.18 5.79
N GLN A 189 -25.87 -22.42 5.55
CA GLN A 189 -24.86 -23.09 6.38
C GLN A 189 -23.50 -22.42 6.22
N VAL A 190 -23.08 -22.11 4.99
CA VAL A 190 -21.84 -21.37 4.71
C VAL A 190 -21.82 -20.04 5.48
N LEU A 191 -22.90 -19.26 5.41
CA LEU A 191 -23.01 -17.98 6.12
C LEU A 191 -22.96 -18.16 7.64
N ALA A 192 -23.65 -19.18 8.18
CA ALA A 192 -23.63 -19.48 9.61
C ALA A 192 -22.22 -19.90 10.09
N SER A 193 -21.53 -20.74 9.34
CA SER A 193 -20.16 -21.18 9.63
C SER A 193 -19.17 -20.02 9.63
N ILE A 194 -19.26 -19.12 8.63
CA ILE A 194 -18.44 -17.91 8.55
C ILE A 194 -18.75 -16.96 9.72
N ALA A 195 -20.03 -16.72 10.02
CA ALA A 195 -20.44 -15.85 11.12
C ALA A 195 -19.94 -16.38 12.47
N LEU A 196 -20.05 -17.69 12.71
CA LEU A 196 -19.57 -18.32 13.94
C LEU A 196 -18.04 -18.24 14.06
N ALA A 197 -17.31 -18.48 12.96
CA ALA A 197 -15.86 -18.37 12.93
C ALA A 197 -15.40 -16.94 13.20
N PHE A 198 -16.10 -15.95 12.66
CA PHE A 198 -15.84 -14.53 12.94
C PHE A 198 -16.10 -14.22 14.42
N TYR A 199 -17.27 -14.56 14.94
CA TYR A 199 -17.68 -14.21 16.30
C TYR A 199 -16.74 -14.79 17.37
N ASN A 200 -16.24 -16.01 17.17
CA ASN A 200 -15.39 -16.69 18.16
C ASN A 200 -13.93 -16.25 18.18
N ARG A 201 -13.46 -15.56 17.15
CA ARG A 201 -12.04 -15.16 17.04
C ARG A 201 -11.82 -13.66 16.90
N SER A 202 -12.87 -12.87 16.71
CA SER A 202 -12.75 -11.43 16.64
C SER A 202 -12.37 -10.86 18.00
N GLU A 203 -11.32 -10.03 18.01
CA GLU A 203 -10.93 -9.24 19.17
C GLU A 203 -11.63 -7.90 19.09
N ILE A 204 -12.59 -7.67 19.98
CA ILE A 204 -13.36 -6.42 20.05
C ILE A 204 -13.21 -5.78 21.43
N SER A 205 -13.36 -4.46 21.48
CA SER A 205 -13.27 -3.72 22.74
C SER A 205 -14.40 -4.09 23.70
N ALA A 206 -14.20 -3.87 25.00
CA ALA A 206 -15.23 -4.15 26.02
C ALA A 206 -16.54 -3.39 25.75
N GLN A 207 -16.45 -2.19 25.18
CA GLN A 207 -17.59 -1.36 24.78
C GLN A 207 -18.37 -2.02 23.65
N GLU A 208 -17.69 -2.48 22.59
CA GLU A 208 -18.33 -3.19 21.47
C GLU A 208 -18.96 -4.52 21.92
N VAL A 209 -18.35 -5.23 22.87
CA VAL A 209 -18.95 -6.43 23.49
C VAL A 209 -20.25 -6.08 24.20
N ALA A 210 -20.26 -5.02 25.03
CA ALA A 210 -21.46 -4.60 25.74
C ALA A 210 -22.58 -4.22 24.77
N TYR A 211 -22.26 -3.49 23.69
CA TYR A 211 -23.23 -3.16 22.65
C TYR A 211 -23.80 -4.40 21.96
N ASN A 212 -22.94 -5.36 21.59
CA ASN A 212 -23.39 -6.62 20.99
C ASN A 212 -24.28 -7.45 21.92
N LEU A 213 -23.88 -7.62 23.20
CA LEU A 213 -24.63 -8.41 24.18
C LEU A 213 -25.99 -7.79 24.51
N LEU A 214 -26.06 -6.46 24.56
CA LEU A 214 -27.30 -5.71 24.80
C LEU A 214 -28.12 -5.48 23.53
N GLN A 215 -27.67 -5.99 22.38
CA GLN A 215 -28.30 -5.79 21.07
C GLN A 215 -28.50 -4.31 20.73
N LEU A 216 -27.57 -3.46 21.17
CA LEU A 216 -27.56 -2.04 20.86
C LEU A 216 -26.94 -1.81 19.48
N ARG A 217 -27.39 -0.74 18.82
CA ARG A 217 -26.85 -0.34 17.52
C ARG A 217 -25.40 0.12 17.69
N ILE A 218 -24.47 -0.57 17.03
CA ILE A 218 -23.03 -0.24 17.06
C ILE A 218 -22.75 1.08 16.32
N VAL A 219 -23.54 1.39 15.29
CA VAL A 219 -23.42 2.61 14.49
C VAL A 219 -24.78 3.27 14.40
N GLU A 220 -24.82 4.57 14.68
CA GLU A 220 -25.93 5.44 14.35
C GLU A 220 -25.45 6.52 13.37
N SER A 221 -26.05 6.56 12.20
CA SER A 221 -25.73 7.54 11.16
C SER A 221 -27.04 8.19 10.70
N ASN A 222 -27.04 9.51 10.61
CA ASN A 222 -28.10 10.27 9.95
C ASN A 222 -27.93 10.31 8.42
N LEU A 223 -26.80 9.81 7.91
CA LEU A 223 -26.51 9.71 6.47
C LEU A 223 -26.82 8.31 5.97
N SER A 224 -27.57 8.24 4.86
CA SER A 224 -27.84 7.00 4.15
C SER A 224 -26.60 6.56 3.36
N THR A 225 -26.20 5.30 3.50
CA THR A 225 -25.16 4.69 2.68
C THR A 225 -25.79 4.06 1.44
N ILE A 226 -25.41 4.53 0.25
CA ILE A 226 -25.81 3.93 -1.03
C ILE A 226 -24.62 3.18 -1.65
N PHE A 227 -24.88 1.99 -2.17
CA PHE A 227 -23.87 1.26 -2.94
C PHE A 227 -23.83 1.80 -4.36
N VAL A 228 -22.69 2.34 -4.78
CA VAL A 228 -22.47 2.80 -6.15
C VAL A 228 -21.54 1.81 -6.85
N ALA A 229 -22.11 1.00 -7.75
CA ALA A 229 -21.34 0.01 -8.48
C ALA A 229 -20.50 0.69 -9.60
N SER A 230 -19.21 0.89 -9.35
CA SER A 230 -18.31 1.59 -10.26
C SER A 230 -17.66 0.71 -11.33
N SER A 231 -17.96 -0.60 -11.36
CA SER A 231 -17.42 -1.51 -12.38
C SER A 231 -17.94 -1.17 -13.80
N PRO A 232 -17.23 -1.60 -14.85
CA PRO A 232 -17.71 -1.56 -16.23
C PRO A 232 -19.14 -2.11 -16.36
N PRO A 233 -19.98 -1.56 -17.26
CA PRO A 233 -21.41 -1.89 -17.32
C PRO A 233 -21.74 -3.38 -17.40
N ASP A 234 -20.89 -4.15 -18.09
CA ASP A 234 -20.95 -5.59 -18.32
C ASP A 234 -20.61 -6.45 -17.09
N THR A 235 -19.79 -5.93 -16.18
CA THR A 235 -19.36 -6.64 -14.95
C THR A 235 -19.93 -6.02 -13.67
N ARG A 236 -20.83 -5.06 -13.83
CA ARG A 236 -21.42 -4.32 -12.71
C ARG A 236 -22.30 -5.22 -11.87
N GLN A 237 -21.87 -5.45 -10.63
CA GLN A 237 -22.67 -6.17 -9.65
C GLN A 237 -23.94 -5.36 -9.34
N ARG A 238 -25.09 -6.01 -9.47
CA ARG A 238 -26.40 -5.43 -9.15
C ARG A 238 -26.97 -6.15 -7.93
N LEU A 239 -27.50 -5.37 -7.00
CA LEU A 239 -28.32 -5.91 -5.92
C LEU A 239 -29.75 -5.99 -6.44
N ARG A 240 -30.38 -7.15 -6.29
CA ARG A 240 -31.78 -7.31 -6.65
C ARG A 240 -32.62 -6.31 -5.86
N LYS A 241 -33.48 -5.57 -6.54
CA LYS A 241 -34.38 -4.64 -5.89
C LYS A 241 -35.38 -5.36 -4.99
N SER A 242 -35.88 -4.66 -3.98
CA SER A 242 -36.93 -5.19 -3.12
C SER A 242 -38.20 -5.46 -3.93
N LYS A 243 -39.09 -6.32 -3.42
CA LYS A 243 -40.38 -6.60 -4.10
C LYS A 243 -41.20 -5.34 -4.37
N LEU A 244 -41.14 -4.35 -3.49
CA LEU A 244 -41.88 -3.09 -3.64
C LEU A 244 -41.30 -2.26 -4.79
N GLU A 245 -39.98 -2.08 -4.81
CA GLU A 245 -39.30 -1.36 -5.89
C GLU A 245 -39.50 -2.04 -7.25
N LEU A 246 -39.52 -3.38 -7.29
CA LEU A 246 -39.80 -4.13 -8.52
C LEU A 246 -41.23 -3.94 -9.04
N GLN A 247 -42.20 -3.69 -8.15
CA GLN A 247 -43.59 -3.44 -8.54
C GLN A 247 -43.80 -2.02 -9.08
N GLU A 248 -42.93 -1.08 -8.69
CA GLU A 248 -42.93 0.30 -9.18
C GLU A 248 -42.19 0.45 -10.51
N LEU A 249 -41.47 -0.58 -10.96
CA LEU A 249 -40.81 -0.57 -12.26
C LEU A 249 -41.81 -0.68 -13.40
N VAL A 250 -41.47 -0.03 -14.52
CA VAL A 250 -42.15 -0.20 -15.81
C VAL A 250 -42.06 -1.69 -16.22
N PRO A 251 -43.10 -2.27 -16.85
CA PRO A 251 -43.15 -3.71 -17.14
C PRO A 251 -41.94 -4.28 -17.91
N ASP A 252 -41.29 -3.44 -18.73
CA ASP A 252 -40.16 -3.83 -19.59
C ASP A 252 -38.79 -3.34 -19.04
N SER A 253 -38.72 -2.96 -17.76
CA SER A 253 -37.48 -2.49 -17.15
C SER A 253 -36.48 -3.63 -16.92
N GLU A 254 -35.27 -3.52 -17.50
CA GLU A 254 -34.14 -4.43 -17.27
C GLU A 254 -33.35 -4.11 -15.97
N ASP A 255 -33.80 -3.12 -15.20
CA ASP A 255 -33.17 -2.69 -13.94
C ASP A 255 -33.77 -3.40 -12.72
N ILE A 256 -33.59 -4.72 -12.71
CA ILE A 256 -34.15 -5.72 -11.76
C ILE A 256 -33.24 -5.94 -10.53
#